data_AF-A0A1S8DME7-F1
#
_entry.id   AF-A0A1S8DME7-F1
#
_cell.length_a   1.000
_cell.length_b   1.000
_cell.length_c   1.000
_cell.angle_alpha   90.00
_cell.angle_beta   90.00
_cell.angle_gamma   90.00
#
_symmetry.space_group_name_H-M   'P 1'
#
loop_
_entity.id
_entity.type
_entity.pdbx_description
1 polymer ?
#
loop_
_entity_poly.entity_id
_entity_poly.type
_entity_poly.pdbx_seq_one_letter_code
_entity_poly.pdbx_strand_id
1 'polypeptide(L)'
;MTFMRSTKRYLSILLTALFMLTSMASLQAQAAMVGTGEAVAQQQLSVDRAELKAMLDDQEVQAKLASLGVSQDQVEQRIDSLTADELADFNSQLDDAPAAAGVVGIIVLFLVIFIITDMLCATNVYSFVNCVN
;
A
#
# COMPACT_ATOMS: atom_id res chain seq x y z
N MET A 1 -18.41 -65.32 27.81
CA MET A 1 -18.91 -64.20 26.96
C MET A 1 -18.74 -62.80 27.59
N THR A 2 -17.80 -62.60 28.53
CA THR A 2 -17.57 -61.30 29.21
C THR A 2 -16.42 -60.49 28.61
N PHE A 3 -15.41 -61.16 28.02
CA PHE A 3 -14.23 -60.52 27.43
C PHE A 3 -14.57 -59.59 26.24
N MET A 4 -15.52 -60.00 25.40
CA MET A 4 -15.98 -59.24 24.22
C MET A 4 -16.75 -57.95 24.57
N ARG A 5 -17.33 -57.86 25.78
CA ARG A 5 -18.03 -56.66 26.25
C ARG A 5 -17.05 -55.60 26.75
N SER A 6 -15.99 -56.02 27.42
CA SER A 6 -14.95 -55.11 27.93
C SER A 6 -14.12 -54.51 26.79
N THR A 7 -13.73 -55.30 25.78
CA THR A 7 -12.98 -54.80 24.62
C THR A 7 -13.79 -53.80 23.79
N LYS A 8 -15.09 -54.03 23.58
CA LYS A 8 -15.98 -53.05 22.92
C LYS A 8 -16.14 -51.76 23.72
N ARG A 9 -16.13 -51.83 25.06
CA ARG A 9 -16.22 -50.66 25.93
C ARG A 9 -14.96 -49.80 25.87
N TYR A 10 -13.77 -50.42 25.89
CA TYR A 10 -12.51 -49.70 25.69
C TYR A 10 -12.39 -49.09 24.29
N LEU A 11 -12.80 -49.83 23.25
CA LEU A 11 -12.80 -49.33 21.88
C LEU A 11 -13.73 -48.12 21.69
N SER A 12 -14.92 -48.15 22.31
CA SER A 12 -15.87 -47.03 22.26
C SER A 12 -15.36 -45.78 22.98
N ILE A 13 -14.71 -45.94 24.14
CA ILE A 13 -14.10 -44.82 24.88
C ILE A 13 -12.97 -44.20 24.04
N LEU A 14 -12.13 -45.02 23.42
CA LEU A 14 -11.01 -44.57 22.59
C LEU A 14 -11.51 -43.80 21.35
N LEU A 15 -12.53 -44.30 20.65
CA LEU A 15 -13.15 -43.62 19.51
C LEU A 15 -13.78 -42.28 19.90
N THR A 16 -14.47 -42.22 21.04
CA THR A 16 -15.11 -40.98 21.52
C THR A 16 -14.06 -39.94 21.93
N ALA A 17 -12.98 -40.35 22.58
CA ALA A 17 -11.86 -39.48 22.93
C ALA A 17 -11.15 -38.92 21.68
N LEU A 18 -10.95 -39.77 20.66
CA LEU A 18 -10.38 -39.34 19.38
C LEU A 18 -11.27 -38.32 18.68
N PHE A 19 -12.59 -38.53 18.70
CA PHE A 19 -13.57 -37.63 18.10
C PHE A 19 -13.65 -36.27 18.83
N MET A 20 -13.51 -36.25 20.16
CA MET A 20 -13.42 -35.01 20.92
C MET A 20 -12.12 -34.24 20.62
N LEU A 21 -10.99 -34.93 20.51
CA LEU A 21 -9.72 -34.30 20.14
C LEU A 21 -9.77 -33.66 18.75
N THR A 22 -10.37 -34.33 17.76
CA THR A 22 -10.47 -33.80 16.40
C THR A 22 -11.51 -32.67 16.28
N SER A 23 -12.58 -32.70 17.09
CA SER A 23 -13.58 -31.61 17.15
C SER A 23 -13.01 -30.29 17.69
N MET A 24 -12.04 -30.35 18.61
CA MET A 24 -11.35 -29.13 19.06
C MET A 24 -10.42 -28.54 18.00
N ALA A 25 -9.93 -29.35 17.05
CA ALA A 25 -9.09 -28.88 15.95
C ALA A 25 -9.89 -28.17 14.83
N SER A 26 -11.20 -28.45 14.70
CA SER A 26 -12.05 -27.80 13.69
C SER A 26 -12.61 -26.43 14.10
N LEU A 27 -12.25 -25.92 15.29
CA LEU A 27 -12.50 -24.53 15.70
C LEU A 27 -11.40 -23.56 15.23
N GLN A 28 -10.54 -23.98 14.30
CA GLN A 28 -9.84 -23.04 13.44
C GLN A 28 -10.85 -22.53 12.41
N ALA A 29 -11.70 -21.60 12.86
CA ALA A 29 -12.39 -20.72 11.96
C ALA A 29 -11.32 -20.06 11.09
N GLN A 30 -11.16 -20.53 9.85
CA GLN A 30 -10.57 -19.74 8.80
C GLN A 30 -11.50 -18.55 8.61
N ALA A 31 -11.26 -17.51 9.41
CA ALA A 31 -11.69 -16.16 9.12
C ALA A 31 -10.86 -15.69 7.92
N ALA A 32 -11.10 -16.30 6.76
CA ALA A 32 -10.94 -15.58 5.52
C ALA A 32 -11.95 -14.44 5.62
N MET A 33 -11.46 -13.25 5.90
CA MET A 33 -12.22 -11.99 5.85
C MET A 33 -12.67 -11.77 4.41
N VAL A 34 -13.68 -12.52 3.97
CA VAL A 34 -14.41 -12.23 2.74
C VAL A 34 -15.33 -11.08 3.08
N GLY A 35 -15.01 -9.88 2.60
CA GLY A 35 -15.87 -8.71 2.73
C GLY A 35 -15.24 -7.50 3.43
N THR A 36 -14.01 -7.12 3.08
CA THR A 36 -13.56 -5.71 3.06
C THR A 36 -12.23 -5.58 2.32
N GLY A 37 -11.33 -6.57 2.42
CA GLY A 37 -10.04 -6.54 1.71
C GLY A 37 -10.18 -6.42 0.19
N GLU A 38 -10.99 -7.26 -0.44
CA GLU A 38 -11.20 -7.22 -1.90
C GLU A 38 -12.00 -5.99 -2.35
N ALA A 39 -13.00 -5.55 -1.57
CA ALA A 39 -13.78 -4.36 -1.91
C ALA A 39 -12.95 -3.06 -1.78
N VAL A 40 -12.11 -2.97 -0.74
CA VAL A 40 -11.18 -1.85 -0.55
C VAL A 40 -10.06 -1.90 -1.59
N ALA A 41 -9.50 -3.08 -1.88
CA ALA A 41 -8.50 -3.22 -2.93
C ALA A 41 -9.05 -2.79 -4.29
N GLN A 42 -10.27 -3.20 -4.65
CA GLN A 42 -10.87 -2.84 -5.93
C GLN A 42 -11.21 -1.35 -6.03
N GLN A 43 -11.62 -0.73 -4.91
CA GLN A 43 -11.79 0.72 -4.82
C GLN A 43 -10.44 1.45 -4.94
N GLN A 44 -9.39 0.99 -4.26
CA GLN A 44 -8.06 1.57 -4.32
C GLN A 44 -7.53 1.55 -5.76
N LEU A 45 -7.69 0.42 -6.46
CA LEU A 45 -7.30 0.33 -7.88
C LEU A 45 -8.04 1.30 -8.79
N SER A 46 -9.31 1.59 -8.51
CA SER A 46 -10.04 2.61 -9.28
C SER A 46 -9.51 4.02 -9.02
N VAL A 47 -9.10 4.30 -7.78
CA VAL A 47 -8.52 5.58 -7.37
C VAL A 47 -7.13 5.76 -7.99
N ASP A 48 -6.27 4.75 -7.88
CA ASP A 48 -4.92 4.76 -8.43
C ASP A 48 -4.93 4.92 -9.97
N ARG A 49 -5.85 4.26 -10.68
CA ARG A 49 -6.01 4.46 -12.12
C ARG A 49 -6.51 5.87 -12.46
N ALA A 50 -7.43 6.42 -11.67
CA ALA A 50 -7.93 7.78 -11.89
C ALA A 50 -6.85 8.83 -11.66
N GLU A 51 -5.98 8.63 -10.68
CA GLU A 51 -4.82 9.48 -10.41
C GLU A 51 -3.82 9.48 -11.57
N LEU A 52 -3.47 8.30 -12.10
CA LEU A 52 -2.60 8.22 -13.29
C LEU A 52 -3.21 8.90 -14.53
N LYS A 53 -4.53 8.78 -14.72
CA LYS A 53 -5.22 9.50 -15.81
C LYS A 53 -5.18 11.02 -15.60
N ALA A 54 -5.33 11.49 -14.36
CA ALA A 54 -5.19 12.91 -14.05
C ALA A 54 -3.76 13.43 -14.29
N MET A 55 -2.73 12.62 -14.03
CA MET A 55 -1.34 12.96 -14.36
C MET A 55 -1.10 13.00 -15.88
N LEU A 56 -1.76 12.11 -16.64
CA LEU A 56 -1.69 12.09 -18.10
C LEU A 56 -2.36 13.32 -18.74
N ASP A 57 -3.33 13.93 -18.06
CA ASP A 57 -3.98 15.17 -18.49
C ASP A 57 -3.08 16.42 -18.36
N ASP A 58 -1.92 16.31 -17.68
CA ASP A 58 -0.96 17.40 -17.58
C ASP A 58 -0.31 17.69 -18.96
N GLN A 59 -0.37 18.95 -19.40
CA GLN A 59 0.18 19.40 -20.67
C GLN A 59 1.69 19.13 -20.80
N GLU A 60 2.44 19.19 -19.69
CA GLU A 60 3.88 18.91 -19.71
C GLU A 60 4.13 17.41 -19.98
N VAL A 61 3.33 16.54 -19.38
CA VAL A 61 3.39 15.08 -19.58
C VAL A 61 3.00 14.73 -21.01
N GLN A 62 1.92 15.32 -21.53
CA GLN A 62 1.48 15.11 -22.92
C GLN A 62 2.55 15.56 -23.93
N ALA A 63 3.15 16.74 -23.73
CA ALA A 63 4.21 17.24 -24.58
C ALA A 63 5.43 16.31 -24.55
N LYS A 64 5.77 15.78 -23.37
CA LYS A 64 6.86 14.81 -23.22
C LYS A 64 6.56 13.49 -23.92
N LEU A 65 5.36 12.92 -23.76
CA LEU A 65 4.95 11.69 -24.44
C LEU A 65 4.91 11.86 -25.96
N ALA A 66 4.38 12.99 -26.44
CA ALA A 66 4.40 13.34 -27.86
C ALA A 66 5.84 13.44 -28.41
N SER A 67 6.78 14.00 -27.63
CA SER A 67 8.19 14.06 -28.01
C SER A 67 8.85 12.68 -28.14
N LEU A 68 8.31 11.68 -27.44
CA LEU A 68 8.74 10.27 -27.50
C LEU A 68 7.98 9.47 -28.58
N GLY A 69 7.03 10.10 -29.30
CA GLY A 69 6.21 9.46 -30.33
C GLY A 69 5.11 8.56 -29.76
N VAL A 70 4.75 8.71 -28.48
CA VAL A 70 3.70 7.94 -27.82
C VAL A 70 2.41 8.75 -27.81
N SER A 71 1.30 8.16 -28.29
CA SER A 71 -0.02 8.79 -28.24
C SER A 71 -0.68 8.61 -26.88
N GLN A 72 -1.50 9.58 -26.46
CA GLN A 72 -2.25 9.53 -25.20
C GLN A 72 -3.12 8.27 -25.10
N ASP A 73 -3.89 7.96 -26.15
CA ASP A 73 -4.76 6.78 -26.21
C ASP A 73 -4.02 5.46 -25.93
N GLN A 74 -2.76 5.37 -26.38
CA GLN A 74 -1.94 4.18 -26.15
C GLN A 74 -1.54 4.03 -24.69
N VAL A 75 -1.33 5.14 -23.98
CA VAL A 75 -0.99 5.14 -22.55
C VAL A 75 -2.23 4.84 -21.71
N GLU A 76 -3.38 5.43 -22.04
CA GLU A 76 -4.65 5.14 -21.36
C GLU A 76 -5.01 3.66 -21.45
N GLN A 77 -4.87 3.07 -22.64
CA GLN A 77 -5.15 1.65 -22.84
C GLN A 77 -4.20 0.75 -22.03
N ARG A 78 -2.95 1.18 -21.80
CA ARG A 78 -2.01 0.48 -20.93
C ARG A 78 -2.39 0.59 -19.46
N ILE A 79 -2.75 1.79 -18.98
CA ILE A 79 -3.22 2.01 -17.60
C ILE A 79 -4.45 1.14 -17.30
N ASP A 80 -5.37 1.05 -18.25
CA ASP A 80 -6.57 0.22 -18.11
C ASP A 80 -6.26 -1.29 -18.15
N SER A 81 -5.16 -1.69 -18.79
CA SER A 81 -4.71 -3.09 -18.84
C SER A 81 -3.88 -3.54 -17.62
N LEU A 82 -3.39 -2.60 -16.79
CA LEU A 82 -2.57 -2.93 -15.62
C LEU A 82 -3.38 -3.69 -14.58
N THR A 83 -2.80 -4.78 -14.07
CA THR A 83 -3.33 -5.51 -12.93
C THR A 83 -3.06 -4.76 -11.62
N ALA A 84 -3.67 -5.24 -10.54
CA ALA A 84 -3.57 -4.59 -9.24
C ALA A 84 -2.14 -4.47 -8.74
N ASP A 85 -1.39 -5.57 -8.86
CA ASP A 85 -0.03 -5.69 -8.37
C ASP A 85 0.93 -4.85 -9.24
N GLU A 86 0.74 -4.86 -10.55
CA GLU A 86 1.55 -4.06 -11.49
C GLU A 86 1.35 -2.55 -11.29
N LEU A 87 0.13 -2.11 -10.95
CA LEU A 87 -0.16 -0.71 -10.68
C LEU A 87 0.50 -0.24 -9.39
N ALA A 88 0.47 -1.07 -8.34
CA ALA A 88 1.13 -0.78 -7.08
C ALA A 88 2.66 -0.68 -7.23
N ASP A 89 3.26 -1.63 -7.96
CA ASP A 89 4.69 -1.61 -8.26
C ASP A 89 5.09 -0.40 -9.13
N PHE A 90 4.23 0.03 -10.05
CA PHE A 90 4.47 1.21 -10.87
C PHE A 90 4.40 2.50 -10.06
N ASN A 91 3.39 2.65 -9.20
CA ASN A 91 3.26 3.81 -8.31
C ASN A 91 4.45 3.92 -7.35
N SER A 92 4.90 2.79 -6.78
CA SER A 92 6.11 2.79 -5.94
C SER A 92 7.35 3.31 -6.68
N GLN A 93 7.49 2.99 -7.97
CA GLN A 93 8.61 3.49 -8.79
C GLN A 93 8.47 4.98 -9.14
N LEU A 94 7.25 5.49 -9.26
CA LEU A 94 6.98 6.92 -9.44
C LEU A 94 7.29 7.72 -8.18
N ASP A 95 6.94 7.19 -7.00
CA ASP A 95 7.25 7.79 -5.70
C ASP A 95 8.77 7.86 -5.45
N ASP A 96 9.48 6.81 -5.86
CA ASP A 96 10.95 6.75 -5.81
C ASP A 96 11.62 7.57 -6.93
N ALA A 97 10.86 8.11 -7.88
CA ALA A 97 11.42 8.90 -8.96
C ALA A 97 11.97 10.25 -8.43
N PRO A 98 13.13 10.73 -8.92
CA PRO A 98 13.78 11.95 -8.43
C PRO A 98 12.95 13.24 -8.53
N ALA A 99 11.81 13.21 -9.22
CA ALA A 99 10.89 14.35 -9.36
C ALA A 99 10.26 14.76 -8.01
N ALA A 100 9.91 13.79 -7.16
CA ALA A 100 9.43 14.07 -5.79
C ALA A 100 10.57 14.53 -4.87
N ALA A 101 11.77 13.94 -5.03
CA ALA A 101 12.96 14.32 -4.28
C ALA A 101 13.43 15.75 -4.58
N GLY A 102 13.22 16.25 -5.80
CA GLY A 102 13.61 17.60 -6.21
C GLY A 102 12.83 18.69 -5.46
N VAL A 103 11.50 18.56 -5.38
CA VAL A 103 10.63 19.56 -4.73
C VAL A 103 10.84 19.55 -3.22
N VAL A 104 10.86 18.36 -2.58
CA VAL A 104 11.13 18.25 -1.14
C VAL A 104 12.53 18.75 -0.81
N GLY A 105 13.54 18.42 -1.62
CA GLY A 105 14.90 18.91 -1.45
C GLY A 105 14.99 20.43 -1.54
N ILE A 106 14.29 21.06 -2.48
CA ILE A 106 14.22 22.52 -2.62
C ILE A 106 13.55 23.16 -1.39
N ILE A 107 12.44 22.61 -0.92
CA ILE A 107 11.73 23.11 0.28
C ILE A 107 12.65 23.03 1.50
N VAL A 108 13.33 21.90 1.71
CA VAL A 108 14.26 21.70 2.83
C VAL A 108 15.46 22.64 2.74
N LEU A 109 16.01 22.86 1.53
CA LEU A 109 17.12 23.80 1.31
C LEU A 109 16.74 25.22 1.76
N PHE A 110 15.59 25.74 1.29
CA PHE A 110 15.14 27.07 1.68
C PHE A 110 14.85 27.17 3.18
N LEU A 111 14.28 26.12 3.78
CA LEU A 111 14.04 26.05 5.22
C LEU A 111 15.37 26.18 6.00
N VAL A 112 16.42 25.45 5.61
CA VAL A 112 17.74 25.54 6.25
C VAL A 112 18.36 26.93 6.08
N ILE A 113 18.30 27.50 4.87
CA ILE A 113 18.83 28.85 4.58
C ILE A 113 18.11 29.89 5.46
N PHE A 114 16.78 29.86 5.55
CA PHE A 114 16.03 30.82 6.37
C PHE A 114 16.30 30.66 7.87
N ILE A 115 16.45 29.43 8.37
CA ILE A 115 16.83 29.20 9.77
C ILE A 115 18.19 29.82 10.10
N ILE A 116 19.20 29.63 9.23
CA ILE A 116 20.54 30.21 9.43
C ILE A 116 20.45 31.75 9.40
N THR A 117 19.67 32.29 8.47
CA THR A 117 19.53 33.74 8.28
C THR A 117 18.80 34.41 9.47
N ASP A 118 17.83 33.73 10.08
CA ASP A 118 17.18 34.15 11.34
C ASP A 118 18.14 34.11 12.53
N MET A 119 18.97 33.06 12.66
CA MET A 119 19.97 32.97 13.74
C MET A 119 21.00 34.10 13.70
N LEU A 120 21.33 34.58 12.50
CA LEU A 120 22.23 35.70 12.26
C LEU A 120 21.55 37.08 12.38
N CYS A 121 20.27 37.13 12.75
CA CYS A 121 19.44 38.34 12.80
C CYS A 121 19.33 39.09 11.47
N ALA A 122 19.59 38.42 10.34
CA ALA A 122 19.43 39.02 9.01
C ALA A 122 17.96 38.97 8.54
N THR A 123 17.16 38.03 9.07
CA THR A 123 15.71 37.93 8.86
C THR A 123 14.96 37.65 10.17
N ASN A 124 13.62 37.67 10.13
CA ASN A 124 12.74 37.17 11.19
C ASN A 124 11.53 36.46 10.55
N VAL A 125 11.75 35.26 10.03
CA VAL A 125 10.73 34.45 9.35
C VAL A 125 10.07 33.48 10.32
N TYR A 126 10.82 32.96 11.30
CA TYR A 126 10.40 31.94 12.24
C TYR A 126 10.46 32.45 13.67
N SER A 127 9.31 32.57 14.33
CA SER A 127 9.18 33.06 15.71
C SER A 127 9.85 32.19 16.78
N PHE A 128 10.29 30.98 16.40
CA PHE A 128 10.98 30.04 17.28
C PHE A 128 12.51 30.08 17.14
N VAL A 129 13.05 30.80 16.13
CA VAL A 129 14.49 30.95 15.95
C VAL A 129 14.92 32.24 16.64
N ASN A 130 15.82 32.10 17.63
CA ASN A 130 16.37 33.24 18.35
C ASN A 130 17.73 33.64 17.76
N CYS A 131 17.96 34.94 17.72
CA CYS A 131 19.27 35.52 17.46
C CYS A 131 20.32 34.94 18.41
N VAL A 132 21.46 34.52 17.85
CA VAL A 132 22.57 33.97 18.66
C VAL A 132 23.51 35.06 19.20
N ASN A 133 23.28 36.33 18.84
CA ASN A 133 24.09 37.48 19.23
C ASN A 133 23.22 38.59 19.83
#